data_AF-Q1GXE9-F1
#
_entry.id   AF-Q1GXE9-F1
#
_cell.length_a   1.000
_cell.length_b   1.000
_cell.length_c   1.000
_cell.angle_alpha   90.00
_cell.angle_beta   90.00
_cell.angle_gamma   90.00
#
_symmetry.space_group_name_H-M   'P 1'
#
loop_
_entity.id
_entity.type
_entity.pdbx_description
1 polymer ?
#
loop_
_entity_poly.entity_id
_entity_poly.type
_entity_poly.pdbx_seq_one_letter_code
_entity_poly.pdbx_strand_id
1 'polypeptide(L)'
;MKIPALGFMLSLAFASAASANTTISTLDDWDSSVSPFGTPETATYGQTITIGDKAQILESFSFILSDLSAAFTIEVGSWTGSRVGEILYASDPFKFVATSDYMEITAFPSVTLAANSQYVLYFTTSGIQDGVTSTNEWGFTPDEAYAGGTFVYLNNGNDRSQLTGADWRTNLGGDLAFTATLAPVPEPSIYGLMLVGVGLVGFAARRRIFR
;
A
#
# COMPACT_ATOMS: atom_id res chain seq x y z
N MET A 1 6.47 -49.56 51.08
CA MET A 1 6.90 -48.15 51.16
C MET A 1 6.70 -47.54 49.77
N LYS A 2 5.76 -46.60 49.62
CA LYS A 2 5.27 -46.08 48.32
C LYS A 2 6.15 -44.91 47.87
N ILE A 3 6.61 -44.91 46.63
CA ILE A 3 7.27 -43.76 45.98
C ILE A 3 6.24 -43.13 45.04
N PRO A 4 5.79 -41.87 45.24
CA PRO A 4 4.97 -41.19 44.25
C PRO A 4 5.89 -40.52 43.22
N ALA A 5 5.72 -40.87 41.95
CA ALA A 5 6.38 -40.19 40.84
C ALA A 5 5.63 -38.88 40.55
N LEU A 6 6.32 -37.77 40.77
CA LEU A 6 5.87 -36.40 40.49
C LEU A 6 5.92 -36.17 38.97
N GLY A 7 4.75 -36.10 38.31
CA GLY A 7 4.65 -35.76 36.90
C GLY A 7 4.76 -34.26 36.67
N PHE A 8 5.86 -33.81 36.09
CA PHE A 8 6.08 -32.42 35.68
C PHE A 8 5.46 -32.21 34.29
N MET A 9 4.31 -31.54 34.19
CA MET A 9 3.79 -31.06 32.91
C MET A 9 4.51 -29.78 32.52
N LEU A 10 5.32 -29.84 31.46
CA LEU A 10 5.91 -28.68 30.82
C LEU A 10 4.94 -28.14 29.76
N SER A 11 4.14 -27.13 30.11
CA SER A 11 3.30 -26.40 29.17
C SER A 11 4.14 -25.36 28.41
N LEU A 12 4.62 -25.69 27.20
CA LEU A 12 5.16 -24.68 26.29
C LEU A 12 3.99 -23.93 25.65
N ALA A 13 3.71 -22.72 26.13
CA ALA A 13 2.85 -21.78 25.43
C ALA A 13 3.65 -21.20 24.25
N PHE A 14 3.36 -21.65 23.03
CA PHE A 14 3.85 -21.00 21.81
C PHE A 14 2.93 -19.83 21.51
N ALA A 15 3.35 -18.61 21.88
CA ALA A 15 2.72 -17.40 21.39
C ALA A 15 3.08 -17.22 19.91
N SER A 16 2.09 -17.18 19.02
CA SER A 16 2.32 -16.72 17.65
C SER A 16 2.75 -15.25 17.70
N ALA A 17 3.89 -14.91 17.09
CA ALA A 17 4.23 -13.51 16.90
C ALA A 17 3.18 -12.89 15.97
N ALA A 18 2.35 -11.99 16.50
CA ALA A 18 1.52 -11.14 15.67
C ALA A 18 2.45 -10.14 14.98
N SER A 19 2.59 -10.26 13.66
CA SER A 19 3.25 -9.22 12.87
C SER A 19 2.33 -8.00 12.84
N ALA A 20 2.87 -6.83 13.18
CA ALA A 20 2.13 -5.58 13.18
C ALA A 20 2.06 -4.98 11.77
N ASN A 21 1.04 -4.16 11.51
CA ASN A 21 0.97 -3.36 10.30
C ASN A 21 2.14 -2.36 10.24
N THR A 22 2.60 -2.10 9.02
CA THR A 22 3.58 -1.06 8.71
C THR A 22 2.84 0.13 8.12
N THR A 23 3.04 1.31 8.71
CA THR A 23 2.50 2.56 8.19
C THR A 23 3.64 3.39 7.61
N ILE A 24 3.47 3.83 6.37
CA ILE A 24 4.30 4.85 5.72
C ILE A 24 3.48 6.14 5.74
N SER A 25 4.05 7.24 6.21
CA SER A 25 3.37 8.54 6.25
C SER A 25 4.36 9.67 6.06
N THR A 26 3.94 10.71 5.35
CA THR A 26 4.61 12.01 5.21
C THR A 26 3.77 13.15 5.78
N LEU A 27 2.64 12.84 6.44
CA LEU A 27 1.69 13.85 6.90
C LEU A 27 2.29 14.81 7.94
N ASP A 28 3.20 14.33 8.79
CA ASP A 28 3.84 15.15 9.83
C ASP A 28 4.87 16.13 9.23
N ASP A 29 5.34 15.88 8.01
CA ASP A 29 6.30 16.69 7.27
C ASP A 29 5.62 17.59 6.22
N TRP A 30 4.29 17.54 6.10
CA TRP A 30 3.54 18.32 5.11
C TRP A 30 3.55 19.82 5.46
N ASP A 31 4.13 20.64 4.57
CA ASP A 31 4.23 22.09 4.75
C ASP A 31 3.86 22.94 3.51
N SER A 32 3.59 22.32 2.37
CA SER A 32 3.36 23.00 1.09
C SER A 32 2.27 22.33 0.25
N SER A 33 2.05 22.82 -0.97
CA SER A 33 1.12 22.19 -1.91
C SER A 33 1.63 22.21 -3.35
N VAL A 34 1.11 21.28 -4.15
CA VAL A 34 1.42 21.18 -5.57
C VAL A 34 0.14 21.20 -6.42
N SER A 35 0.20 21.86 -7.57
CA SER A 35 -0.88 21.95 -8.57
C SER A 35 -0.26 21.95 -9.98
N PRO A 36 -0.90 21.36 -11.01
CA PRO A 36 -2.32 20.93 -11.12
C PRO A 36 -2.55 19.39 -11.22
N PHE A 37 -3.65 18.82 -10.73
CA PHE A 37 -4.06 17.40 -10.95
C PHE A 37 -5.32 17.26 -11.86
N GLY A 38 -5.70 18.37 -12.45
CA GLY A 38 -7.00 18.50 -13.08
C GLY A 38 -7.09 18.14 -14.55
N THR A 39 -8.23 18.51 -15.09
CA THR A 39 -8.43 18.79 -16.50
C THR A 39 -7.89 20.21 -16.80
N PRO A 40 -7.14 20.45 -17.90
CA PRO A 40 -7.03 19.57 -19.06
C PRO A 40 -5.78 18.69 -19.16
N GLU A 41 -4.66 19.05 -18.52
CA GLU A 41 -3.35 18.50 -18.93
C GLU A 41 -2.70 17.60 -17.88
N THR A 42 -2.40 18.13 -16.70
CA THR A 42 -1.76 17.36 -15.62
C THR A 42 -2.81 16.51 -14.91
N ALA A 43 -3.27 15.48 -15.62
CA ALA A 43 -4.43 14.68 -15.24
C ALA A 43 -4.12 13.58 -14.23
N THR A 44 -2.85 13.33 -13.92
CA THR A 44 -2.42 12.19 -13.11
C THR A 44 -1.30 12.58 -12.16
N TYR A 45 -1.54 12.37 -10.87
CA TYR A 45 -0.57 12.50 -9.78
C TYR A 45 -0.45 11.19 -9.03
N GLY A 46 0.76 10.86 -8.59
CA GLY A 46 0.99 9.71 -7.74
C GLY A 46 2.24 9.83 -6.88
N GLN A 47 2.33 8.90 -5.95
CA GLN A 47 3.48 8.70 -5.08
C GLN A 47 4.01 7.29 -5.33
N THR A 48 5.32 7.17 -5.56
CA THR A 48 5.96 5.85 -5.60
C THR A 48 6.27 5.36 -4.19
N ILE A 49 6.16 4.04 -3.97
CA ILE A 49 6.50 3.39 -2.70
C ILE A 49 7.27 2.10 -2.94
N THR A 50 8.23 1.81 -2.06
CA THR A 50 9.01 0.56 -2.08
C THR A 50 8.53 -0.39 -0.99
N ILE A 51 8.23 -1.63 -1.38
CA ILE A 51 7.69 -2.66 -0.49
C ILE A 51 8.83 -3.50 0.09
N GLY A 52 8.85 -3.62 1.42
CA GLY A 52 9.78 -4.48 2.15
C GLY A 52 9.40 -5.96 2.09
N ASP A 53 10.08 -6.78 2.89
CA ASP A 53 9.90 -8.22 2.97
C ASP A 53 8.85 -8.68 4.01
N LYS A 54 8.43 -7.78 4.91
CA LYS A 54 7.55 -8.13 6.05
C LYS A 54 6.08 -7.81 5.85
N ALA A 55 5.78 -6.70 5.17
CA ALA A 55 4.42 -6.20 4.99
C ALA A 55 4.18 -5.94 3.50
N GLN A 56 3.32 -6.77 2.91
CA GLN A 56 3.14 -6.84 1.46
C GLN A 56 1.68 -6.68 1.05
N ILE A 57 0.73 -6.66 1.98
CA ILE A 57 -0.67 -6.44 1.65
C ILE A 57 -0.95 -4.96 1.81
N LEU A 58 -1.18 -4.22 0.73
CA LEU A 58 -1.62 -2.84 0.80
C LEU A 58 -3.10 -2.81 1.18
N GLU A 59 -3.38 -2.51 2.44
CA GLU A 59 -4.74 -2.45 2.97
C GLU A 59 -5.41 -1.14 2.59
N SER A 60 -4.70 -0.03 2.79
CA SER A 60 -5.19 1.31 2.47
C SER A 60 -4.07 2.26 2.09
N PHE A 61 -4.45 3.30 1.36
CA PHE A 61 -3.64 4.50 1.22
C PHE A 61 -4.50 5.74 1.07
N SER A 62 -3.93 6.90 1.35
CA SER A 62 -4.61 8.18 1.25
C SER A 62 -3.70 9.29 0.75
N PHE A 63 -4.33 10.31 0.17
CA PHE A 63 -3.71 11.57 -0.18
C PHE A 63 -4.55 12.73 0.34
N ILE A 64 -3.89 13.85 0.63
CA ILE A 64 -4.54 15.09 1.04
C ILE A 64 -4.72 16.00 -0.17
N LEU A 65 -5.95 16.41 -0.46
CA LEU A 65 -6.28 17.26 -1.60
C LEU A 65 -7.39 18.26 -1.29
N SER A 66 -7.35 19.41 -1.97
CA SER A 66 -8.45 20.39 -1.99
C SER A 66 -9.53 19.98 -3.00
N ASP A 67 -10.66 20.70 -2.99
CA ASP A 67 -11.85 20.38 -3.79
C ASP A 67 -11.55 20.18 -5.27
N LEU A 68 -12.11 19.10 -5.85
CA LEU A 68 -12.01 18.82 -7.28
C LEU A 68 -13.39 18.51 -7.84
N SER A 69 -13.84 19.34 -8.77
CA SER A 69 -15.17 19.17 -9.38
C SER A 69 -15.20 18.09 -10.49
N ALA A 70 -14.04 17.69 -11.02
CA ALA A 70 -13.92 16.56 -11.93
C ALA A 70 -13.97 15.22 -11.16
N ALA A 71 -14.50 14.19 -11.82
CA ALA A 71 -14.37 12.82 -11.33
C ALA A 71 -12.96 12.29 -11.64
N PHE A 72 -12.45 11.41 -10.79
CA PHE A 72 -11.17 10.73 -10.94
C PHE A 72 -11.26 9.26 -10.51
N THR A 73 -10.32 8.44 -10.94
CA THR A 73 -10.11 7.08 -10.43
C THR A 73 -8.91 7.05 -9.49
N ILE A 74 -8.95 6.11 -8.54
CA ILE A 74 -7.87 5.84 -7.60
C ILE A 74 -7.29 4.48 -7.92
N GLU A 75 -5.98 4.40 -8.10
CA GLU A 75 -5.34 3.24 -8.71
C GLU A 75 -4.00 2.88 -8.06
N VAL A 76 -3.63 1.61 -8.20
CA VAL A 76 -2.33 1.08 -7.79
C VAL A 76 -1.73 0.35 -8.98
N GLY A 77 -0.50 0.70 -9.34
CA GLY A 77 0.23 0.06 -10.43
C GLY A 77 1.62 -0.38 -10.01
N SER A 78 2.15 -1.43 -10.64
CA SER A 78 3.59 -1.71 -10.55
C SER A 78 4.37 -0.58 -11.22
N TRP A 79 5.53 -0.26 -10.66
CA TRP A 79 6.37 0.82 -11.18
C TRP A 79 7.56 0.26 -11.94
N THR A 80 7.73 0.70 -13.19
CA THR A 80 8.85 0.24 -14.04
C THR A 80 10.15 1.05 -13.82
N GLY A 81 10.11 2.04 -12.93
CA GLY A 81 11.17 3.05 -12.77
C GLY A 81 10.81 4.40 -13.39
N SER A 82 9.89 4.45 -14.36
CA SER A 82 9.46 5.68 -15.01
C SER A 82 7.97 5.76 -15.35
N ARG A 83 7.23 4.64 -15.30
CA ARG A 83 5.81 4.60 -15.67
C ARG A 83 5.11 3.41 -15.03
N VAL A 84 3.79 3.35 -15.18
CA VAL A 84 2.99 2.22 -14.73
C VAL A 84 3.29 1.00 -15.62
N GLY A 85 3.51 -0.15 -14.99
CA GLY A 85 3.54 -1.45 -15.65
C GLY A 85 2.15 -2.07 -15.69
N GLU A 86 1.86 -2.90 -14.70
CA GLU A 86 0.58 -3.57 -14.50
C GLU A 86 -0.28 -2.77 -13.52
N ILE A 87 -1.55 -2.56 -13.85
CA ILE A 87 -2.54 -1.98 -12.94
C ILE A 87 -3.07 -3.11 -12.05
N LEU A 88 -2.82 -3.02 -10.75
CA LEU A 88 -3.20 -4.01 -9.75
C LEU A 88 -4.54 -3.71 -9.09
N TYR A 89 -4.90 -2.44 -9.03
CA TYR A 89 -6.16 -1.96 -8.49
C TYR A 89 -6.61 -0.71 -9.25
N ALA A 90 -7.91 -0.61 -9.50
CA ALA A 90 -8.56 0.61 -9.94
C ALA A 90 -9.95 0.70 -9.29
N SER A 91 -10.27 1.88 -8.74
CA SER A 91 -11.60 2.17 -8.22
C SER A 91 -12.60 2.46 -9.35
N ASP A 92 -13.88 2.41 -9.02
CA ASP A 92 -14.89 3.13 -9.79
C ASP A 92 -14.61 4.65 -9.78
N PRO A 93 -15.09 5.41 -10.80
CA PRO A 93 -14.97 6.87 -10.79
C PRO A 93 -15.58 7.48 -9.53
N PHE A 94 -14.78 8.32 -8.88
CA PHE A 94 -15.12 8.99 -7.64
C PHE A 94 -15.10 10.50 -7.83
N LYS A 95 -16.01 11.18 -7.14
CA LYS A 95 -16.06 12.63 -7.03
C LYS A 95 -16.45 12.96 -5.59
N PHE A 96 -15.88 14.04 -5.07
CA PHE A 96 -16.23 14.54 -3.75
C PHE A 96 -16.54 16.03 -3.81
N VAL A 97 -17.02 16.56 -2.68
CA VAL A 97 -17.13 17.99 -2.41
C VAL A 97 -16.40 18.23 -1.11
N ALA A 98 -15.43 19.15 -1.12
CA ALA A 98 -14.63 19.43 0.07
C ALA A 98 -15.48 20.06 1.19
N THR A 99 -15.29 19.56 2.42
CA THR A 99 -15.89 20.14 3.64
C THR A 99 -14.92 21.04 4.41
N SER A 100 -13.68 21.12 3.96
CA SER A 100 -12.56 21.92 4.48
C SER A 100 -11.61 22.25 3.33
N ASP A 101 -10.62 23.13 3.56
CA ASP A 101 -9.66 23.54 2.52
C ASP A 101 -8.92 22.34 1.90
N TYR A 102 -8.57 21.37 2.74
CA TYR A 102 -7.98 20.09 2.36
C TYR A 102 -8.75 18.93 3.00
N MET A 103 -8.86 17.82 2.28
CA MET A 103 -9.45 16.57 2.77
C MET A 103 -8.56 15.39 2.44
N GLU A 104 -8.58 14.40 3.34
CA GLU A 104 -7.97 13.10 3.11
C GLU A 104 -8.92 12.22 2.30
N ILE A 105 -8.42 11.72 1.16
CA ILE A 105 -9.15 10.75 0.33
C ILE A 105 -8.46 9.40 0.44
N THR A 106 -9.14 8.44 1.06
CA THR A 106 -8.61 7.10 1.34
C THR A 106 -9.18 6.05 0.38
N ALA A 107 -8.33 5.16 -0.13
CA ALA A 107 -8.71 3.95 -0.85
C ALA A 107 -8.30 2.68 -0.10
N PHE A 108 -9.01 1.59 -0.37
CA PHE A 108 -8.85 0.29 0.30
C PHE A 108 -8.60 -0.85 -0.71
N PRO A 109 -7.43 -0.87 -1.39
CA PRO A 109 -7.21 -1.78 -2.51
C PRO A 109 -7.13 -3.25 -2.09
N SER A 110 -6.66 -3.56 -0.88
CA SER A 110 -6.48 -4.94 -0.37
C SER A 110 -5.69 -5.85 -1.33
N VAL A 111 -4.63 -5.29 -1.94
CA VAL A 111 -3.80 -5.99 -2.93
C VAL A 111 -2.50 -6.51 -2.32
N THR A 112 -2.05 -7.69 -2.75
CA THR A 112 -0.73 -8.21 -2.37
C THR A 112 0.33 -7.71 -3.35
N LEU A 113 1.40 -7.15 -2.80
CA LEU A 113 2.52 -6.55 -3.51
C LEU A 113 3.77 -7.42 -3.34
N ALA A 114 4.60 -7.51 -4.37
CA ALA A 114 5.86 -8.24 -4.32
C ALA A 114 6.86 -7.50 -3.42
N ALA A 115 7.59 -8.27 -2.59
CA ALA A 115 8.67 -7.74 -1.78
C ALA A 115 9.78 -7.17 -2.66
N ASN A 116 10.49 -6.17 -2.14
CA ASN A 116 11.60 -5.48 -2.80
C ASN A 116 11.25 -4.92 -4.19
N SER A 117 9.98 -4.55 -4.38
CA SER A 117 9.46 -3.98 -5.63
C SER A 117 8.86 -2.60 -5.37
N GLN A 118 8.89 -1.76 -6.40
CA GLN A 118 8.31 -0.42 -6.34
C GLN A 118 6.94 -0.39 -7.02
N TYR A 119 6.04 0.39 -6.43
CA TYR A 119 4.67 0.60 -6.90
C TYR A 119 4.38 2.08 -6.95
N VAL A 120 3.35 2.47 -7.70
CA VAL A 120 2.81 3.81 -7.70
C VAL A 120 1.37 3.77 -7.22
N LEU A 121 1.08 4.60 -6.22
CA LEU A 121 -0.26 4.91 -5.74
C LEU A 121 -0.66 6.22 -6.43
N TYR A 122 -1.72 6.23 -7.23
CA TYR A 122 -2.03 7.42 -8.03
C TYR A 122 -3.51 7.64 -8.22
N PHE A 123 -3.87 8.91 -8.39
CA PHE A 123 -5.20 9.30 -8.86
C PHE A 123 -5.08 9.81 -10.30
N THR A 124 -6.12 9.61 -11.09
CA THR A 124 -6.15 10.11 -12.47
C THR A 124 -7.54 10.55 -12.90
N THR A 125 -7.65 11.69 -13.56
CA THR A 125 -8.86 12.10 -14.31
C THR A 125 -8.83 11.55 -15.74
N SER A 126 -7.71 10.97 -16.17
CA SER A 126 -7.48 10.54 -17.55
C SER A 126 -8.36 9.36 -17.95
N GLY A 127 -9.00 9.46 -19.12
CA GLY A 127 -9.98 8.52 -19.65
C GLY A 127 -11.42 8.82 -19.24
N ILE A 128 -11.64 9.77 -18.32
CA ILE A 128 -12.98 10.13 -17.81
C ILE A 128 -13.23 11.64 -17.74
N GLN A 129 -12.35 12.45 -18.36
CA GLN A 129 -12.56 13.91 -18.42
C GLN A 129 -13.79 14.25 -19.26
N ASP A 130 -14.57 15.24 -18.81
CA ASP A 130 -15.78 15.75 -19.46
C ASP A 130 -15.54 16.99 -20.34
N GLY A 131 -14.27 17.43 -20.44
CA GLY A 131 -13.86 18.62 -21.17
C GLY A 131 -14.00 19.93 -20.38
N VAL A 132 -14.45 19.88 -19.11
CA VAL A 132 -14.51 21.05 -18.23
C VAL A 132 -13.21 21.18 -17.46
N THR A 133 -12.61 22.38 -17.49
CA THR A 133 -11.42 22.70 -16.69
C THR A 133 -11.76 22.61 -15.20
N SER A 134 -11.00 21.80 -14.48
CA SER A 134 -11.16 21.59 -13.05
C SER A 134 -9.82 21.13 -12.50
N THR A 135 -9.22 21.91 -11.61
CA THR A 135 -7.93 21.64 -10.98
C THR A 135 -8.05 21.79 -9.48
N ASN A 136 -7.20 21.08 -8.74
CA ASN A 136 -7.09 21.23 -7.29
C ASN A 136 -5.61 21.29 -6.85
N GLU A 137 -5.41 21.40 -5.55
CA GLU A 137 -4.12 21.37 -4.87
C GLU A 137 -3.99 20.06 -4.09
N TRP A 138 -2.79 19.52 -4.05
CA TRP A 138 -2.43 18.36 -3.23
C TRP A 138 -1.45 18.78 -2.16
N GLY A 139 -1.59 18.25 -0.95
CA GLY A 139 -0.58 18.42 0.08
C GLY A 139 0.75 17.85 -0.39
N PHE A 140 1.84 18.55 -0.08
CA PHE A 140 3.16 18.27 -0.63
C PHE A 140 4.26 18.65 0.37
N THR A 141 5.31 17.83 0.42
CA THR A 141 6.55 18.07 1.15
C THR A 141 7.67 18.23 0.13
N PRO A 142 8.27 19.43 -0.03
CA PRO A 142 9.33 19.67 -1.00
C PRO A 142 10.63 18.91 -0.72
N ASP A 143 10.90 18.64 0.56
CA ASP A 143 12.00 17.79 1.00
C ASP A 143 11.61 16.30 0.88
N GLU A 144 12.60 15.43 0.67
CA GLU A 144 12.37 13.98 0.61
C GLU A 144 12.15 13.43 2.03
N ALA A 145 10.90 13.41 2.47
CA ALA A 145 10.48 12.86 3.76
C ALA A 145 10.46 11.32 3.74
N TYR A 146 10.18 10.72 2.58
CA TYR A 146 10.12 9.28 2.38
C TYR A 146 11.11 8.78 1.32
N ALA A 147 12.26 8.29 1.77
CA ALA A 147 13.34 7.78 0.91
C ALA A 147 13.00 6.51 0.07
N GLY A 148 11.82 5.92 0.25
CA GLY A 148 11.40 4.72 -0.48
C GLY A 148 10.70 5.02 -1.81
N GLY A 149 10.55 6.29 -2.16
CA GLY A 149 9.93 6.72 -3.40
C GLY A 149 9.99 8.23 -3.56
N THR A 150 9.12 8.76 -4.41
CA THR A 150 9.02 10.17 -4.73
C THR A 150 7.67 10.45 -5.40
N PHE A 151 7.26 11.71 -5.35
CA PHE A 151 6.18 12.26 -6.14
C PHE A 151 6.44 12.10 -7.65
N VAL A 152 5.43 11.64 -8.37
CA VAL A 152 5.42 11.47 -9.82
C VAL A 152 4.16 12.07 -10.43
N TYR A 153 4.29 12.64 -11.61
CA TYR A 153 3.14 13.20 -12.32
C TYR A 153 3.21 12.97 -13.82
N LEU A 154 2.05 13.02 -14.47
CA LEU A 154 1.94 12.89 -15.91
C LEU A 154 1.02 13.98 -16.47
N ASN A 155 1.52 14.62 -17.54
CA ASN A 155 0.77 15.58 -18.35
C ASN A 155 0.16 14.82 -19.53
N ASN A 156 -0.81 13.96 -19.27
CA ASN A 156 -1.43 13.10 -20.28
C ASN A 156 -2.83 13.51 -20.71
N GLY A 157 -3.40 14.56 -20.10
CA GLY A 157 -4.79 14.94 -20.29
C GLY A 157 -5.73 13.73 -20.28
N ASN A 158 -6.63 13.65 -21.25
CA ASN A 158 -7.58 12.53 -21.36
C ASN A 158 -7.01 11.28 -22.07
N ASP A 159 -5.72 11.24 -22.42
CA ASP A 159 -5.08 10.09 -23.05
C ASP A 159 -4.55 9.10 -22.01
N ARG A 160 -5.43 8.17 -21.63
CA ARG A 160 -5.14 7.15 -20.63
C ARG A 160 -4.05 6.16 -21.08
N SER A 161 -3.79 6.02 -22.39
CA SER A 161 -2.76 5.11 -22.90
C SER A 161 -1.35 5.51 -22.46
N GLN A 162 -1.15 6.77 -22.08
CA GLN A 162 0.14 7.28 -21.64
C GLN A 162 0.53 6.83 -20.23
N LEU A 163 -0.41 6.36 -19.40
CA LEU A 163 -0.09 5.85 -18.06
C LEU A 163 0.97 4.74 -18.10
N THR A 164 0.87 3.86 -19.11
CA THR A 164 1.79 2.75 -19.36
C THR A 164 2.70 2.96 -20.57
N GLY A 165 2.39 3.95 -21.41
CA GLY A 165 3.10 4.24 -22.66
C GLY A 165 4.12 5.38 -22.60
N ALA A 166 4.02 6.29 -21.63
CA ALA A 166 4.89 7.46 -21.51
C ALA A 166 5.61 7.47 -20.15
N ASP A 167 6.81 8.03 -20.12
CA ASP A 167 7.54 8.23 -18.88
C ASP A 167 6.94 9.42 -18.11
N TRP A 168 6.65 9.18 -16.83
CA TRP A 168 6.16 10.16 -15.88
C TRP A 168 7.33 11.02 -15.40
N ARG A 169 7.00 12.21 -14.93
CA ARG A 169 7.97 13.20 -14.50
C ARG A 169 8.21 13.11 -13.00
N THR A 170 9.48 13.21 -12.61
CA THR A 170 9.97 13.20 -11.21
C THR A 170 10.72 14.50 -10.86
N ASN A 171 10.82 15.44 -11.80
CA ASN A 171 11.71 16.60 -11.69
C ASN A 171 11.30 17.63 -10.63
N LEU A 172 10.09 17.52 -10.07
CA LEU A 172 9.66 18.33 -8.93
C LEU A 172 10.25 17.81 -7.61
N GLY A 173 10.60 16.52 -7.54
CA GLY A 173 11.06 15.87 -6.32
C GLY A 173 10.00 15.84 -5.23
N GLY A 174 10.44 15.65 -3.99
CA GLY A 174 9.58 15.66 -2.80
C GLY A 174 8.61 14.48 -2.75
N ASP A 175 7.65 14.61 -1.83
CA ASP A 175 6.61 13.64 -1.56
C ASP A 175 5.24 14.31 -1.48
N LEU A 176 4.20 13.61 -1.93
CA LEU A 176 2.84 14.03 -1.60
C LEU A 176 2.59 13.89 -0.09
N ALA A 177 1.63 14.62 0.46
CA ALA A 177 1.12 14.36 1.80
C ALA A 177 0.25 13.09 1.74
N PHE A 178 0.83 11.95 2.14
CA PHE A 178 0.22 10.64 1.97
C PHE A 178 0.36 9.75 3.19
N THR A 179 -0.49 8.74 3.26
CA THR A 179 -0.32 7.60 4.17
C THR A 179 -0.58 6.30 3.41
N ALA A 180 0.19 5.26 3.69
CA ALA A 180 -0.04 3.90 3.20
C ALA A 180 0.08 2.89 4.35
N THR A 181 -0.91 2.02 4.50
CA THR A 181 -0.91 0.96 5.52
C THR A 181 -0.74 -0.40 4.86
N LEU A 182 0.32 -1.09 5.27
CA LEU A 182 0.71 -2.40 4.79
C LEU A 182 0.54 -3.42 5.89
N ALA A 183 -0.17 -4.50 5.60
CA ALA A 183 -0.29 -5.65 6.49
C ALA A 183 0.71 -6.77 6.12
N PRO A 184 1.15 -7.54 7.11
CA PRO A 184 1.98 -8.73 6.90
C PRO A 184 1.21 -9.84 6.20
N VAL A 185 1.91 -10.61 5.37
CA VAL A 185 1.36 -11.84 4.78
C VAL A 185 1.36 -12.92 5.87
N PRO A 186 0.22 -13.59 6.14
CA PRO A 186 0.19 -14.69 7.10
C PRO A 186 1.18 -15.80 6.69
N GLU A 187 2.14 -16.14 7.55
CA GLU A 187 3.13 -17.18 7.25
C GLU A 187 2.44 -18.56 7.09
N PRO A 188 2.57 -19.24 5.92
CA PRO A 188 1.90 -20.52 5.71
C PRO A 188 2.44 -21.70 6.54
N SER A 189 3.57 -21.55 7.22
CA SER A 189 4.38 -22.70 7.66
C SER A 189 4.20 -23.12 9.12
N ILE A 190 3.76 -22.25 10.03
CA ILE A 190 3.67 -22.61 11.46
C ILE A 190 2.61 -23.68 11.69
N TYR A 191 1.43 -23.56 11.09
CA TYR A 191 0.36 -24.55 11.28
C TYR A 191 0.71 -25.91 10.66
N GLY A 192 1.31 -25.90 9.46
CA GLY A 192 1.76 -27.13 8.80
C GLY A 192 2.89 -27.83 9.55
N LEU A 193 3.91 -27.09 9.98
CA LEU A 193 5.04 -27.64 10.74
C LEU A 193 4.64 -28.04 12.17
N MET A 194 3.70 -27.34 12.80
CA MET A 194 3.13 -27.73 14.09
C MET A 194 2.38 -29.05 13.97
N LEU A 195 1.52 -29.22 12.96
CA LEU A 195 0.78 -30.47 12.75
C LEU A 195 1.72 -31.64 12.45
N VAL A 196 2.76 -31.43 11.64
CA VAL A 196 3.80 -32.44 11.39
C VAL A 196 4.59 -32.75 12.66
N GLY A 197 4.99 -31.73 13.43
CA GLY A 197 5.71 -31.90 14.69
C GLY A 197 4.90 -32.68 15.75
N VAL A 198 3.63 -32.33 15.95
CA VAL A 198 2.72 -33.05 16.85
C VAL A 198 2.47 -34.47 16.36
N GLY A 199 2.30 -34.67 15.04
CA GLY A 199 2.13 -35.99 14.43
C GLY A 199 3.32 -36.91 14.67
N LEU A 200 4.54 -36.41 14.53
CA LEU A 200 5.77 -37.17 14.78
C LEU A 200 5.96 -37.54 16.26
N VAL A 201 5.65 -36.61 17.18
CA VAL A 201 5.69 -36.87 18.63
C VAL A 201 4.65 -37.91 19.04
N GLY A 202 3.42 -37.82 18.53
CA GLY A 202 2.38 -38.81 18.77
C GLY A 202 2.74 -40.20 18.24
N PHE A 203 3.35 -40.28 17.06
CA PHE A 203 3.81 -41.54 16.48
C PHE A 203 4.96 -42.19 17.28
N ALA A 204 5.92 -41.39 17.74
CA ALA A 204 7.03 -41.87 18.56
C ALA A 204 6.57 -42.37 19.95
N ALA A 205 5.60 -41.68 20.57
CA ALA A 205 5.00 -42.10 21.83
C ALA A 205 4.25 -43.43 21.71
N ARG A 206 3.51 -43.65 20.60
CA ARG A 206 2.80 -44.91 20.34
C ARG A 206 3.74 -46.12 20.27
N ARG A 207 4.96 -45.96 19.74
CA ARG A 207 5.93 -47.07 19.64
C ARG A 207 6.54 -47.50 20.98
N ARG A 208 6.48 -46.66 22.03
CA ARG A 208 7.04 -46.99 23.35
C ARG A 208 6.06 -47.72 24.27
N ILE A 209 4.75 -47.65 24.00
CA ILE A 209 3.71 -48.29 24.83
C ILE A 209 3.57 -49.79 24.51
N PHE A 210 4.00 -50.24 23.33
CA PHE A 210 3.90 -51.63 22.87
C PHE A 210 5.20 -52.46 23.01
N ARG A 211 6.12 -52.05 23.89
CA ARG A 211 7.28 -52.85 24.32
C ARG A 211 7.19 -53.09 25.81
#